data_AF-A0A7J8WB88-F1
#
_entry.id   AF-A0A7J8WB88-F1
#
_cell.length_a   1.000
_cell.length_b   1.000
_cell.length_c   1.000
_cell.angle_alpha   90.00
_cell.angle_beta   90.00
_cell.angle_gamma   90.00
#
_symmetry.space_group_name_H-M   'P 1'
#
loop_
_entity.id
_entity.type
_entity.pdbx_description
1 polymer ?
#
loop_
_entity_poly.entity_id
_entity_poly.type
_entity_poly.pdbx_seq_one_letter_code
_entity_poly.pdbx_strand_id
1 'polypeptide(L)'
;MYQISSFFGLFNCYYFLLLQVAGLCKLLNQNSRTLTSLEFVHCKISSSFMDTICGSLCSSGAETHQIHHFSISSSSFHEIDPVSLAHSLASFLSSGRSLRSLKLCDNNLDRNFAKSVFSTLLDSSCSLTSFDLSENNISGWLSIFNWKSNAFLSSSGVTKSLQSLRILKLGGNNLQKDDAGNLRYVLVQMPSLEILDLSDNPIEDDGIRSLIPYFAEASKSCSPLTDLNLGSCELSSDGVILLLDVLSTLARPLNSLSLADNGLGSQVAEALGKFWGTSIQVLNLEGIGLGPSGFRKLRDIRMENLKLVKLNISKNRGGIETAKFLSKLILHAPKLVAVNAAYNLMPAESLPLICSALKTAKGHVQQVDLRGNICEYQPSHDTMLAEFQHNGKPILILPSSVALNIPYDDDP
;
A
#
# COMPACT_ATOMS: atom_id res chain seq x y z
N MET A 1 22.22 -0.74 -33.31
CA MET A 1 20.90 -1.40 -33.24
C MET A 1 20.31 -0.98 -31.91
N TYR A 2 19.45 0.04 -31.90
CA TYR A 2 18.93 0.63 -30.66
C TYR A 2 17.94 -0.37 -30.02
N GLN A 3 18.29 -0.91 -28.85
CA GLN A 3 17.37 -1.69 -28.01
C GLN A 3 16.35 -0.73 -27.40
N ILE A 4 15.11 -0.75 -27.89
CA ILE A 4 13.99 -0.16 -27.16
C ILE A 4 13.59 -1.19 -26.10
N SER A 5 14.18 -1.07 -24.91
CA SER A 5 13.91 -1.96 -23.76
C SER A 5 12.62 -1.63 -23.02
N SER A 6 12.11 -0.42 -23.22
CA SER A 6 10.83 0.08 -22.73
C SER A 6 10.24 1.01 -23.78
N PHE A 7 9.00 0.79 -24.19
CA PHE A 7 8.26 1.81 -24.92
C PHE A 7 7.51 2.63 -23.87
N PHE A 8 8.18 3.68 -23.36
CA PHE A 8 7.51 4.76 -22.63
C PHE A 8 6.72 5.59 -23.64
N GLY A 9 5.63 5.02 -24.15
CA GLY A 9 4.58 5.79 -24.76
C GLY A 9 3.78 6.40 -23.64
N LEU A 10 4.19 7.57 -23.13
CA LEU A 10 3.26 8.50 -22.48
C LEU A 10 2.26 8.93 -23.56
N PHE A 11 1.29 8.06 -23.83
CA PHE A 11 0.15 8.40 -24.66
C PHE A 11 -0.81 9.21 -23.82
N ASN A 12 -0.39 10.43 -23.46
CA ASN A 12 -1.24 11.48 -22.94
C ASN A 12 -2.14 11.96 -24.09
N CYS A 13 -3.08 11.12 -24.50
CA CYS A 13 -3.93 11.37 -25.66
C CYS A 13 -5.39 11.20 -25.26
N TYR A 14 -6.07 12.34 -25.09
CA TYR A 14 -7.51 12.44 -24.85
C TYR A 14 -8.36 11.73 -25.93
N TYR A 15 -7.79 11.47 -27.10
CA TYR A 15 -8.33 10.63 -28.18
C TYR A 15 -7.19 9.97 -28.96
N PHE A 16 -7.22 8.65 -29.14
CA PHE A 16 -6.49 7.99 -30.21
C PHE A 16 -7.33 8.06 -31.50
N LEU A 17 -6.87 8.82 -32.49
CA LEU A 17 -7.43 8.75 -33.85
C LEU A 17 -7.05 7.39 -34.46
N LEU A 18 -7.89 6.83 -35.35
CA LEU A 18 -7.63 5.56 -36.06
C LEU A 18 -6.23 5.48 -36.70
N LEU A 19 -5.72 6.61 -37.24
CA LEU A 19 -4.36 6.71 -37.78
C LEU A 19 -3.26 6.56 -36.73
N GLN A 20 -3.48 7.01 -35.49
CA GLN A 20 -2.53 6.88 -34.39
C GLN A 20 -2.46 5.43 -33.89
N VAL A 21 -3.60 4.73 -33.87
CA VAL A 21 -3.65 3.30 -33.52
C VAL A 21 -2.88 2.46 -34.54
N ALA A 22 -3.08 2.70 -35.84
CA ALA A 22 -2.35 1.98 -36.89
C ALA A 22 -0.83 2.21 -36.83
N GLY A 23 -0.41 3.46 -36.57
CA GLY A 23 1.00 3.80 -36.37
C GLY A 23 1.61 3.10 -35.15
N LEU A 24 0.88 3.09 -34.02
CA LEU A 24 1.28 2.38 -32.81
C LEU A 24 1.41 0.88 -33.05
N CYS A 25 0.42 0.26 -33.69
CA CYS A 25 0.44 -1.18 -34.00
C CYS A 25 1.63 -1.57 -34.86
N LYS A 26 1.97 -0.76 -35.87
CA LYS A 26 3.17 -0.97 -36.69
C LYS A 26 4.45 -0.93 -35.85
N LEU A 27 4.54 0.03 -34.92
CA LEU A 27 5.69 0.17 -34.03
C LEU A 27 5.78 -1.00 -33.02
N LEU A 28 4.65 -1.43 -32.45
CA LEU A 28 4.60 -2.59 -31.55
C LEU A 28 5.03 -3.86 -32.28
N ASN A 29 4.55 -4.09 -33.49
CA ASN A 29 4.93 -5.25 -34.29
C ASN A 29 6.44 -5.25 -34.59
N GLN A 30 6.99 -4.09 -35.03
CA GLN A 30 8.43 -3.93 -35.27
C GLN A 30 9.31 -4.20 -34.05
N ASN A 31 8.81 -3.93 -32.84
CA ASN A 31 9.55 -4.07 -31.60
C ASN A 31 9.07 -5.24 -30.72
N SER A 32 8.21 -6.11 -31.25
CA SER A 32 7.54 -7.19 -30.50
C SER A 32 8.51 -8.17 -29.81
N ARG A 33 9.73 -8.31 -30.34
CA ARG A 33 10.78 -9.17 -29.77
C ARG A 33 11.59 -8.52 -28.65
N THR A 34 11.63 -7.19 -28.57
CA THR A 34 12.44 -6.46 -27.57
C THR A 34 11.58 -5.76 -26.53
N LEU A 35 10.30 -5.53 -26.82
CA LEU A 35 9.37 -4.88 -25.93
C LEU A 35 9.06 -5.78 -24.72
N THR A 36 9.40 -5.31 -23.52
CA THR A 36 9.14 -6.04 -22.26
C THR A 36 8.09 -5.36 -21.39
N SER A 37 7.78 -4.09 -21.63
CA SER A 37 6.84 -3.30 -20.84
C SER A 37 5.93 -2.50 -21.74
N LEU A 38 4.64 -2.49 -21.43
CA LEU A 38 3.62 -1.69 -22.09
C LEU A 38 2.77 -0.98 -21.04
N GLU A 39 2.69 0.34 -21.15
CA GLU A 39 2.00 1.19 -20.19
C GLU A 39 1.08 2.18 -20.91
N PHE A 40 -0.16 2.27 -20.43
CA PHE A 40 -1.17 3.23 -20.87
C PHE A 40 -1.59 4.08 -19.67
N VAL A 41 -1.43 5.40 -19.78
CA VAL A 41 -1.81 6.35 -18.72
C VAL A 41 -2.68 7.43 -19.32
N HIS A 42 -3.79 7.77 -18.67
CA HIS A 42 -4.75 8.79 -19.16
C HIS A 42 -5.25 8.53 -20.58
N CYS A 43 -5.44 7.25 -20.92
CA CYS A 43 -5.91 6.80 -22.22
C CYS A 43 -7.43 6.56 -22.22
N LYS A 44 -8.08 6.76 -23.38
CA LYS A 44 -9.41 6.21 -23.64
C LYS A 44 -9.26 4.88 -24.37
N ILE A 45 -9.60 3.80 -23.69
CA ILE A 45 -9.36 2.44 -24.18
C ILE A 45 -10.69 1.82 -24.59
N SER A 46 -10.76 1.28 -25.80
CA SER A 46 -11.87 0.43 -26.28
C SER A 46 -11.38 -0.99 -26.55
N SER A 47 -12.28 -1.94 -26.68
CA SER A 47 -12.04 -3.34 -27.02
C SER A 47 -11.40 -3.42 -28.38
N SER A 48 -11.90 -2.68 -29.37
CA SER A 48 -11.27 -2.59 -30.69
C SER A 48 -9.81 -2.11 -30.60
N PHE A 49 -9.52 -1.13 -29.74
CA PHE A 49 -8.15 -0.67 -29.49
C PHE A 49 -7.33 -1.77 -28.85
N MET A 50 -7.84 -2.39 -27.78
CA MET A 50 -7.16 -3.47 -27.07
C MET A 50 -6.88 -4.67 -27.97
N ASP A 51 -7.86 -5.15 -28.74
CA ASP A 51 -7.72 -6.24 -29.69
C ASP A 51 -6.64 -5.93 -30.73
N THR A 52 -6.63 -4.71 -31.28
CA THR A 52 -5.64 -4.32 -32.30
C THR A 52 -4.23 -4.28 -31.70
N ILE A 53 -4.08 -3.74 -30.48
CA ILE A 53 -2.81 -3.68 -29.76
C ILE A 53 -2.33 -5.09 -29.39
N CYS A 54 -3.19 -5.90 -28.80
CA CYS A 54 -2.88 -7.27 -28.38
C CYS A 54 -2.54 -8.16 -29.58
N GLY A 55 -3.31 -8.07 -30.66
CA GLY A 55 -3.04 -8.77 -31.91
C GLY A 55 -1.73 -8.34 -32.57
N SER A 56 -1.29 -7.09 -32.38
CA SER A 56 -0.01 -6.61 -32.90
C SER A 56 1.21 -7.11 -32.12
N LEU A 57 1.01 -7.53 -30.86
CA LEU A 57 2.06 -8.07 -29.99
C LEU A 57 2.26 -9.58 -30.18
N CYS A 58 1.21 -10.31 -30.55
CA CYS A 58 1.28 -11.71 -30.94
C CYS A 58 1.79 -11.81 -32.39
N SER A 59 3.09 -12.04 -32.58
CA SER A 59 3.70 -12.10 -33.92
C SER A 59 3.06 -13.19 -34.80
N SER A 60 3.01 -12.99 -36.12
CA SER A 60 2.45 -13.96 -37.07
C SER A 60 3.09 -15.35 -36.91
N GLY A 61 2.38 -16.27 -36.25
CA GLY A 61 2.81 -17.65 -35.97
C GLY A 61 3.16 -17.97 -34.51
N ALA A 62 3.14 -17.00 -33.58
CA ALA A 62 3.30 -17.23 -32.15
C ALA A 62 2.00 -16.95 -31.39
N GLU A 63 1.55 -17.91 -30.57
CA GLU A 63 0.36 -17.79 -29.72
C GLU A 63 0.63 -17.01 -28.42
N THR A 64 1.84 -16.48 -28.23
CA THR A 64 2.28 -15.83 -26.98
C THR A 64 3.07 -14.55 -27.24
N HIS A 65 3.01 -13.61 -26.28
CA HIS A 65 3.79 -12.38 -26.29
C HIS A 65 4.89 -12.37 -25.22
N GLN A 66 5.92 -11.54 -25.41
CA GLN A 66 7.08 -11.42 -24.50
C GLN A 66 6.91 -10.35 -23.41
N ILE A 67 5.76 -9.67 -23.33
CA ILE A 67 5.52 -8.62 -22.33
C ILE A 67 5.63 -9.18 -20.91
N HIS A 68 6.49 -8.54 -20.11
CA HIS A 68 6.69 -8.81 -18.68
C HIS A 68 5.86 -7.88 -17.79
N HIS A 69 5.67 -6.63 -18.21
CA HIS A 69 4.97 -5.61 -17.43
C HIS A 69 3.86 -4.98 -18.29
N PHE A 70 2.62 -5.08 -17.81
CA PHE A 70 1.48 -4.47 -18.46
C PHE A 70 0.76 -3.56 -17.48
N SER A 71 0.60 -2.29 -17.85
CA SER A 71 -0.01 -1.26 -17.00
C SER A 71 -1.06 -0.48 -17.78
N ILE A 72 -2.24 -0.33 -17.17
CA ILE A 72 -3.25 0.66 -17.54
C ILE A 72 -3.53 1.46 -16.27
N SER A 73 -3.36 2.78 -16.31
CA SER A 73 -3.58 3.65 -15.15
C SER A 73 -4.36 4.91 -15.50
N SER A 74 -5.24 5.35 -14.60
CA SER A 74 -5.99 6.61 -14.74
C SER A 74 -6.67 6.75 -16.10
N SER A 75 -7.17 5.64 -16.65
CA SER A 75 -7.67 5.52 -18.01
C SER A 75 -9.13 5.10 -18.01
N SER A 76 -9.92 5.67 -18.92
CA SER A 76 -11.34 5.34 -19.03
C SER A 76 -11.58 4.30 -20.11
N PHE A 77 -12.29 3.23 -19.77
CA PHE A 77 -12.78 2.28 -20.75
C PHE A 77 -14.05 2.83 -21.43
N HIS A 78 -13.92 3.14 -22.72
CA HIS A 78 -15.00 3.75 -23.49
C HIS A 78 -15.75 2.65 -24.25
N GLU A 79 -16.77 2.07 -23.62
CA GLU A 79 -17.56 1.01 -24.24
C GLU A 79 -19.00 0.93 -23.77
N ILE A 80 -19.86 0.44 -24.67
CA ILE A 80 -21.28 0.12 -24.42
C ILE A 80 -21.41 -1.27 -23.78
N ASP A 81 -20.40 -2.16 -23.98
CA ASP A 81 -20.38 -3.53 -23.47
C ASP A 81 -19.04 -3.88 -22.77
N PRO A 82 -18.95 -3.81 -21.44
CA PRO A 82 -17.76 -4.15 -20.65
C PRO A 82 -17.26 -5.60 -20.83
N VAL A 83 -18.11 -6.50 -21.33
CA VAL A 83 -17.79 -7.92 -21.51
C VAL A 83 -16.78 -8.11 -22.64
N SER A 84 -16.95 -7.35 -23.73
CA SER A 84 -16.09 -7.44 -24.92
C SER A 84 -14.64 -7.04 -24.60
N LEU A 85 -14.44 -5.92 -23.91
CA LEU A 85 -13.14 -5.50 -23.43
C LEU A 85 -12.49 -6.50 -22.46
N ALA A 86 -13.28 -7.05 -21.53
CA ALA A 86 -12.78 -8.07 -20.61
C ALA A 86 -12.30 -9.31 -21.37
N HIS A 87 -12.97 -9.69 -22.46
CA HIS A 87 -12.54 -10.78 -23.34
C HIS A 87 -11.22 -10.48 -24.07
N SER A 88 -11.06 -9.26 -24.62
CA SER A 88 -9.82 -8.83 -25.27
C SER A 88 -8.62 -8.90 -24.32
N LEU A 89 -8.79 -8.34 -23.11
CA LEU A 89 -7.75 -8.37 -22.09
C LEU A 89 -7.50 -9.79 -21.59
N ALA A 90 -8.54 -10.60 -21.43
CA ALA A 90 -8.39 -12.00 -21.07
C ALA A 90 -7.54 -12.76 -22.09
N SER A 91 -7.83 -12.61 -23.39
CA SER A 91 -7.04 -13.23 -24.46
C SER A 91 -5.56 -12.83 -24.38
N PHE A 92 -5.29 -11.55 -24.15
CA PHE A 92 -3.94 -11.05 -23.93
C PHE A 92 -3.26 -11.73 -22.73
N LEU A 93 -3.89 -11.71 -21.56
CA LEU A 93 -3.36 -12.33 -20.33
C LEU A 93 -3.14 -13.84 -20.50
N SER A 94 -4.04 -14.54 -21.19
CA SER A 94 -3.90 -15.96 -21.51
C SER A 94 -2.71 -16.25 -22.42
N SER A 95 -2.32 -15.32 -23.29
CA SER A 95 -1.14 -15.43 -24.17
C SER A 95 0.18 -15.01 -23.48
N GLY A 96 0.10 -14.33 -22.33
CA GLY A 96 1.23 -13.72 -21.63
C GLY A 96 2.01 -14.64 -20.70
N ARG A 97 2.66 -15.69 -21.23
CA ARG A 97 3.48 -16.63 -20.43
C ARG A 97 4.61 -15.96 -19.66
N SER A 98 5.16 -14.87 -20.19
CA SER A 98 6.26 -14.12 -19.57
C SER A 98 5.79 -12.99 -18.64
N LEU A 99 4.49 -12.79 -18.47
CA LEU A 99 3.93 -11.69 -17.66
C LEU A 99 4.30 -11.86 -16.19
N ARG A 100 4.90 -10.80 -15.61
CA ARG A 100 5.36 -10.73 -14.22
C ARG A 100 4.63 -9.67 -13.42
N SER A 101 4.13 -8.62 -14.07
CA SER A 101 3.40 -7.54 -13.42
C SER A 101 2.21 -7.10 -14.26
N LEU A 102 1.06 -6.99 -13.60
CA LEU A 102 -0.18 -6.47 -14.14
C LEU A 102 -0.69 -5.35 -13.22
N LYS A 103 -0.83 -4.15 -13.76
CA LYS A 103 -1.39 -3.00 -13.07
C LYS A 103 -2.60 -2.47 -13.82
N LEU A 104 -3.75 -2.42 -13.16
CA LEU A 104 -4.99 -1.83 -13.65
C LEU A 104 -5.54 -0.88 -12.57
N CYS A 105 -4.83 0.23 -12.35
CA CYS A 105 -5.10 1.17 -11.27
C CYS A 105 -5.92 2.37 -11.73
N ASP A 106 -6.90 2.86 -10.95
CA ASP A 106 -7.64 4.08 -11.29
C ASP A 106 -8.29 4.01 -12.68
N ASN A 107 -8.99 2.91 -12.99
CA ASN A 107 -9.63 2.74 -14.30
C ASN A 107 -11.14 2.57 -14.24
N ASN A 108 -11.75 2.87 -13.09
CA ASN A 108 -13.17 2.72 -12.84
C ASN A 108 -13.68 1.31 -13.19
N LEU A 109 -12.89 0.27 -12.86
CA LEU A 109 -13.26 -1.12 -13.09
C LEU A 109 -14.40 -1.54 -12.15
N ASP A 110 -15.39 -2.24 -12.70
CA ASP A 110 -16.45 -2.86 -11.93
C ASP A 110 -16.07 -4.29 -11.48
N ARG A 111 -16.90 -4.84 -10.59
CA ARG A 111 -16.72 -6.19 -10.06
C ARG A 111 -16.72 -7.30 -11.13
N ASN A 112 -17.45 -7.13 -12.23
CA ASN A 112 -17.57 -8.16 -13.27
C ASN A 112 -16.30 -8.18 -14.12
N PHE A 113 -15.76 -7.01 -14.44
CA PHE A 113 -14.50 -6.87 -15.13
C PHE A 113 -13.35 -7.44 -14.29
N ALA A 114 -13.25 -7.03 -13.02
CA ALA A 114 -12.24 -7.55 -12.10
C ALA A 114 -12.31 -9.06 -11.94
N LYS A 115 -13.54 -9.61 -11.81
CA LYS A 115 -13.78 -11.05 -11.79
C LYS A 115 -13.25 -11.72 -13.06
N SER A 116 -13.59 -11.21 -14.25
CA SER A 116 -13.15 -11.80 -15.53
C SER A 116 -11.63 -11.83 -15.64
N VAL A 117 -10.97 -10.70 -15.34
CA VAL A 117 -9.49 -10.62 -15.32
C VAL A 117 -8.91 -11.63 -14.35
N PHE A 118 -9.45 -11.70 -13.13
CA PHE A 118 -8.96 -12.62 -12.12
C PHE A 118 -9.16 -14.09 -12.50
N SER A 119 -10.33 -14.45 -13.01
CA SER A 119 -10.59 -15.79 -13.54
C SER A 119 -9.59 -16.16 -14.63
N THR A 120 -9.30 -15.23 -15.54
CA THR A 120 -8.27 -15.47 -16.55
C THR A 120 -6.88 -15.66 -15.93
N LEU A 121 -6.52 -14.87 -14.92
CA LEU A 121 -5.24 -15.03 -14.24
C LEU A 121 -5.14 -16.37 -13.53
N LEU A 122 -6.21 -16.85 -12.90
CA LEU A 122 -6.28 -18.18 -12.28
C LEU A 122 -5.97 -19.29 -13.31
N ASP A 123 -6.55 -19.22 -14.50
CA ASP A 123 -6.34 -20.22 -15.55
C ASP A 123 -5.04 -20.01 -16.34
N SER A 124 -4.46 -18.82 -16.26
CA SER A 124 -3.24 -18.49 -16.98
C SER A 124 -2.02 -19.22 -16.41
N SER A 125 -1.09 -19.61 -17.29
CA SER A 125 0.21 -20.16 -16.90
C SER A 125 1.29 -19.08 -16.75
N CYS A 126 0.93 -17.82 -16.50
CA CYS A 126 1.91 -16.75 -16.28
C CYS A 126 2.51 -16.86 -14.87
N SER A 127 3.78 -16.46 -14.69
CA SER A 127 4.41 -16.37 -13.36
C SER A 127 4.28 -14.95 -12.81
N LEU A 128 3.04 -14.52 -12.55
CA LEU A 128 2.74 -13.19 -12.07
C LEU A 128 3.33 -13.00 -10.66
N THR A 129 4.10 -11.93 -10.49
CA THR A 129 4.74 -11.56 -9.21
C THR A 129 4.09 -10.34 -8.57
N SER A 130 3.44 -9.49 -9.37
CA SER A 130 2.77 -8.28 -8.90
C SER A 130 1.43 -8.11 -9.61
N PHE A 131 0.38 -7.93 -8.81
CA PHE A 131 -0.96 -7.63 -9.28
C PHE A 131 -1.51 -6.42 -8.52
N ASP A 132 -1.87 -5.38 -9.27
CA ASP A 132 -2.36 -4.11 -8.73
C ASP A 132 -3.69 -3.75 -9.39
N LEU A 133 -4.76 -3.77 -8.62
CA LEU A 133 -6.11 -3.32 -9.01
C LEU A 133 -6.55 -2.11 -8.19
N SER A 134 -5.63 -1.35 -7.59
CA SER A 134 -5.98 -0.24 -6.69
C SER A 134 -6.83 0.85 -7.36
N GLU A 135 -7.60 1.61 -6.58
CA GLU A 135 -8.43 2.72 -7.06
C GLU A 135 -9.47 2.30 -8.12
N ASN A 136 -10.32 1.32 -7.79
CA ASN A 136 -11.45 0.93 -8.65
C ASN A 136 -12.71 0.71 -7.79
N ASN A 137 -13.75 0.04 -8.32
CA ASN A 137 -14.96 -0.29 -7.58
C ASN A 137 -15.33 -1.76 -7.77
N ILE A 138 -14.50 -2.64 -7.22
CA ILE A 138 -14.55 -4.09 -7.50
C ILE A 138 -15.25 -4.90 -6.40
N SER A 139 -15.93 -4.27 -5.44
CA SER A 139 -16.63 -4.99 -4.36
C SER A 139 -17.53 -6.12 -4.89
N GLY A 140 -17.44 -7.27 -4.24
CA GLY A 140 -18.12 -8.49 -4.62
C GLY A 140 -17.46 -9.28 -5.76
N TRP A 141 -16.29 -8.88 -6.28
CA TRP A 141 -15.62 -9.59 -7.38
C TRP A 141 -15.30 -11.06 -7.06
N LEU A 142 -15.09 -11.40 -5.78
CA LEU A 142 -14.83 -12.78 -5.33
C LEU A 142 -16.09 -13.55 -4.89
N SER A 143 -17.26 -12.91 -4.85
CA SER A 143 -18.48 -13.47 -4.22
C SER A 143 -19.02 -14.75 -4.88
N ILE A 144 -18.77 -14.93 -6.17
CA ILE A 144 -19.33 -16.03 -6.97
C ILE A 144 -18.49 -17.30 -6.85
N PHE A 145 -17.24 -17.17 -6.42
CA PHE A 145 -16.37 -18.32 -6.24
C PHE A 145 -16.76 -19.03 -4.93
N ASN A 146 -17.19 -20.28 -5.03
CA ASN A 146 -17.57 -21.10 -3.88
C ASN A 146 -16.32 -21.60 -3.14
N TRP A 147 -15.60 -20.68 -2.51
CA TRP A 147 -14.35 -20.96 -1.80
C TRP A 147 -14.50 -21.89 -0.59
N LYS A 148 -15.73 -22.02 -0.08
CA LYS A 148 -16.06 -22.92 1.05
C LYS A 148 -16.06 -24.39 0.65
N SER A 149 -16.18 -24.69 -0.64
CA SER A 149 -16.11 -26.06 -1.14
C SER A 149 -14.69 -26.36 -1.60
N ASN A 150 -14.03 -27.33 -0.95
CA ASN A 150 -12.71 -27.87 -1.34
C ASN A 150 -12.62 -28.31 -2.83
N ALA A 151 -13.74 -28.38 -3.53
CA ALA A 151 -13.82 -28.70 -4.96
C ALA A 151 -13.05 -27.71 -5.84
N PHE A 152 -13.10 -26.40 -5.58
CA PHE A 152 -12.32 -25.42 -6.35
C PHE A 152 -10.80 -25.51 -6.08
N LEU A 153 -10.43 -26.00 -4.88
CA LEU A 153 -9.05 -26.22 -4.47
C LEU A 153 -8.46 -27.54 -5.03
N SER A 154 -9.30 -28.44 -5.55
CA SER A 154 -8.90 -29.81 -5.88
C SER A 154 -9.11 -30.20 -7.35
N SER A 155 -9.99 -29.53 -8.12
CA SER A 155 -10.31 -29.94 -9.51
C SER A 155 -9.56 -29.15 -10.60
N SER A 156 -9.07 -27.94 -10.31
CA SER A 156 -8.10 -27.23 -11.13
C SER A 156 -6.89 -26.98 -10.24
N GLY A 157 -5.83 -27.76 -10.43
CA GLY A 157 -4.67 -27.75 -9.54
C GLY A 157 -4.18 -26.33 -9.27
N VAL A 158 -3.74 -26.09 -8.03
CA VAL A 158 -2.97 -24.91 -7.57
C VAL A 158 -2.58 -24.00 -8.73
N THR A 159 -3.27 -22.87 -8.89
CA THR A 159 -3.08 -22.01 -10.05
C THR A 159 -1.64 -21.51 -10.05
N LYS A 160 -0.85 -21.95 -11.03
CA LYS A 160 0.59 -21.67 -11.10
C LYS A 160 0.88 -20.16 -11.03
N SER A 161 -0.06 -19.33 -11.47
CA SER A 161 0.06 -17.87 -11.47
C SER A 161 0.05 -17.23 -10.08
N LEU A 162 -0.75 -17.76 -9.15
CA LEU A 162 -0.83 -17.19 -7.80
C LEU A 162 0.34 -17.63 -6.91
N GLN A 163 0.97 -18.77 -7.22
CA GLN A 163 2.09 -19.31 -6.47
C GLN A 163 3.33 -18.40 -6.49
N SER A 164 3.52 -17.64 -7.58
CA SER A 164 4.61 -16.68 -7.71
C SER A 164 4.24 -15.28 -7.25
N LEU A 165 2.99 -15.03 -6.85
CA LEU A 165 2.53 -13.68 -6.52
C LEU A 165 3.16 -13.23 -5.21
N ARG A 166 3.88 -12.10 -5.27
CA ARG A 166 4.58 -11.48 -4.14
C ARG A 166 3.92 -10.18 -3.70
N ILE A 167 3.25 -9.49 -4.62
CA ILE A 167 2.62 -8.19 -4.37
C ILE A 167 1.18 -8.24 -4.83
N LEU A 168 0.25 -8.00 -3.90
CA LEU A 168 -1.17 -7.82 -4.18
C LEU A 168 -1.62 -6.46 -3.64
N LYS A 169 -2.06 -5.59 -4.55
CA LYS A 169 -2.60 -4.28 -4.20
C LYS A 169 -4.05 -4.17 -4.60
N LEU A 170 -4.88 -3.91 -3.60
CA LEU A 170 -6.33 -3.78 -3.72
C LEU A 170 -6.82 -2.51 -3.00
N GLY A 171 -5.95 -1.53 -2.74
CA GLY A 171 -6.34 -0.29 -2.07
C GLY A 171 -7.42 0.48 -2.85
N GLY A 172 -8.32 1.21 -2.18
CA GLY A 172 -9.29 2.08 -2.85
C GLY A 172 -10.27 1.34 -3.76
N ASN A 173 -10.81 0.20 -3.32
CA ASN A 173 -11.66 -0.68 -4.14
C ASN A 173 -13.09 -0.84 -3.63
N ASN A 174 -13.46 -0.09 -2.58
CA ASN A 174 -14.72 -0.22 -1.87
C ASN A 174 -15.00 -1.65 -1.36
N LEU A 175 -13.94 -2.44 -1.08
CA LEU A 175 -14.09 -3.81 -0.58
C LEU A 175 -14.74 -3.81 0.79
N GLN A 176 -15.80 -4.62 0.94
CA GLN A 176 -16.57 -4.73 2.16
C GLN A 176 -16.07 -5.91 3.02
N LYS A 177 -16.61 -6.07 4.23
CA LYS A 177 -16.27 -7.20 5.11
C LYS A 177 -16.38 -8.59 4.48
N ASP A 178 -17.39 -8.81 3.63
CA ASP A 178 -17.57 -10.08 2.92
C ASP A 178 -16.47 -10.32 1.87
N ASP A 179 -15.95 -9.26 1.26
CA ASP A 179 -14.83 -9.34 0.32
C ASP A 179 -13.54 -9.77 1.04
N ALA A 180 -13.27 -9.21 2.24
CA ALA A 180 -12.16 -9.65 3.08
C ALA A 180 -12.30 -11.13 3.48
N GLY A 181 -13.52 -11.58 3.81
CA GLY A 181 -13.82 -12.98 4.09
C GLY A 181 -13.55 -13.90 2.91
N ASN A 182 -13.90 -13.49 1.68
CA ASN A 182 -13.59 -14.24 0.47
C ASN A 182 -12.08 -14.22 0.15
N LEU A 183 -11.43 -13.08 0.34
CA LEU A 183 -10.00 -12.89 0.08
C LEU A 183 -9.14 -13.84 0.91
N ARG A 184 -9.52 -14.12 2.17
CA ARG A 184 -8.87 -15.13 3.04
C ARG A 184 -8.58 -16.45 2.30
N TYR A 185 -9.56 -16.96 1.54
CA TYR A 185 -9.43 -18.25 0.86
C TYR A 185 -8.47 -18.18 -0.33
N VAL A 186 -8.45 -17.04 -1.01
CA VAL A 186 -7.55 -16.78 -2.14
C VAL A 186 -6.11 -16.58 -1.65
N LEU A 187 -5.90 -15.89 -0.53
CA LEU A 187 -4.58 -15.62 0.03
C LEU A 187 -3.80 -16.90 0.37
N VAL A 188 -4.49 -17.99 0.73
CA VAL A 188 -3.87 -19.31 0.98
C VAL A 188 -3.22 -19.87 -0.30
N GLN A 189 -3.69 -19.45 -1.48
CA GLN A 189 -3.11 -19.83 -2.78
C GLN A 189 -1.92 -18.95 -3.20
N MET A 190 -1.50 -18.01 -2.35
CA MET A 190 -0.39 -17.09 -2.58
C MET A 190 0.70 -17.28 -1.52
N PRO A 191 1.38 -18.45 -1.46
CA PRO A 191 2.37 -18.74 -0.42
C PRO A 191 3.62 -17.86 -0.48
N SER A 192 3.86 -17.19 -1.60
CA SER A 192 4.99 -16.27 -1.82
C SER A 192 4.65 -14.80 -1.52
N LEU A 193 3.46 -14.49 -0.98
CA LEU A 193 2.99 -13.12 -0.81
C LEU A 193 3.82 -12.37 0.24
N GLU A 194 4.42 -11.25 -0.17
CA GLU A 194 5.27 -10.39 0.64
C GLU A 194 4.58 -9.07 1.00
N ILE A 195 3.77 -8.53 0.08
CA ILE A 195 3.11 -7.23 0.22
C ILE A 195 1.61 -7.41 -0.03
N LEU A 196 0.81 -7.03 0.96
CA LEU A 196 -0.64 -6.95 0.86
C LEU A 196 -1.11 -5.53 1.17
N ASP A 197 -1.76 -4.90 0.21
CA ASP A 197 -2.37 -3.59 0.38
C ASP A 197 -3.91 -3.68 0.25
N LEU A 198 -4.59 -3.37 1.35
CA LEU A 198 -6.05 -3.32 1.47
C LEU A 198 -6.54 -1.94 1.92
N SER A 199 -5.69 -0.91 1.88
CA SER A 199 -6.05 0.43 2.34
C SER A 199 -7.26 1.03 1.62
N ASP A 200 -7.92 2.02 2.22
CA ASP A 200 -9.05 2.73 1.60
C ASP A 200 -10.18 1.77 1.17
N ASN A 201 -10.46 0.78 2.01
CA ASN A 201 -11.56 -0.17 1.84
C ASN A 201 -12.31 -0.34 3.17
N PRO A 202 -13.63 -0.14 3.22
CA PRO A 202 -14.44 -0.28 4.43
C PRO A 202 -14.67 -1.76 4.79
N ILE A 203 -13.59 -2.47 5.12
CA ILE A 203 -13.66 -3.89 5.51
C ILE A 203 -14.14 -4.07 6.94
N GLU A 204 -14.06 -3.02 7.76
CA GLU A 204 -14.48 -2.99 9.17
C GLU A 204 -13.79 -4.08 10.02
N ASP A 205 -14.13 -4.14 11.31
CA ASP A 205 -13.61 -5.17 12.21
C ASP A 205 -13.99 -6.59 11.77
N ASP A 206 -15.19 -6.78 11.20
CA ASP A 206 -15.65 -8.10 10.74
C ASP A 206 -14.80 -8.65 9.60
N GLY A 207 -14.37 -7.78 8.68
CA GLY A 207 -13.45 -8.15 7.61
C GLY A 207 -12.08 -8.56 8.16
N ILE A 208 -11.53 -7.78 9.09
CA ILE A 208 -10.27 -8.13 9.77
C ILE A 208 -10.39 -9.44 10.54
N ARG A 209 -11.45 -9.64 11.32
CA ARG A 209 -11.72 -10.90 12.04
C ARG A 209 -11.75 -12.09 11.07
N SER A 210 -12.27 -11.90 9.87
CA SER A 210 -12.30 -12.93 8.83
C SER A 210 -10.91 -13.24 8.26
N LEU A 211 -9.97 -12.29 8.27
CA LEU A 211 -8.58 -12.47 7.86
C LEU A 211 -7.68 -13.03 8.98
N ILE A 212 -8.07 -12.93 10.26
CA ILE A 212 -7.28 -13.45 11.40
C ILE A 212 -6.79 -14.90 11.19
N PRO A 213 -7.63 -15.86 10.74
CA PRO A 213 -7.15 -17.23 10.53
C PRO A 213 -6.04 -17.35 9.49
N TYR A 214 -5.98 -16.46 8.49
CA TYR A 214 -4.88 -16.44 7.52
C TYR A 214 -3.57 -16.01 8.21
N PHE A 215 -3.59 -14.94 9.00
CA PHE A 215 -2.41 -14.50 9.75
C PHE A 215 -1.97 -15.51 10.83
N ALA A 216 -2.92 -16.17 11.48
CA ALA A 216 -2.65 -17.23 12.45
C ALA A 216 -2.07 -18.51 11.82
N GLU A 217 -2.31 -18.76 10.54
CA GLU A 217 -1.67 -19.86 9.82
C GLU A 217 -0.31 -19.43 9.24
N ALA A 218 -0.20 -18.18 8.81
CA ALA A 218 1.06 -17.56 8.40
C ALA A 218 2.11 -17.58 9.52
N SER A 219 1.68 -17.48 10.79
CA SER A 219 2.57 -17.56 11.95
C SER A 219 3.22 -18.94 12.12
N LYS A 220 2.55 -20.01 11.67
CA LYS A 220 3.07 -21.39 11.72
C LYS A 220 3.93 -21.76 10.52
N SER A 221 3.72 -21.10 9.37
CA SER A 221 4.25 -21.53 8.07
C SER A 221 5.45 -20.71 7.55
N CYS A 222 6.09 -19.90 8.39
CA CYS A 222 7.20 -19.01 7.98
C CYS A 222 6.85 -18.14 6.76
N SER A 223 5.62 -17.60 6.73
CA SER A 223 5.12 -16.74 5.66
C SER A 223 6.14 -15.64 5.30
N PRO A 224 6.34 -15.34 4.00
CA PRO A 224 7.22 -14.27 3.57
C PRO A 224 6.58 -12.87 3.67
N LEU A 225 5.34 -12.75 4.18
CA LEU A 225 4.66 -11.47 4.32
C LEU A 225 5.50 -10.49 5.17
N THR A 226 5.90 -9.37 4.55
CA THR A 226 6.71 -8.32 5.18
C THR A 226 5.97 -7.00 5.30
N ASP A 227 5.01 -6.72 4.44
CA ASP A 227 4.34 -5.41 4.38
C ASP A 227 2.82 -5.58 4.31
N LEU A 228 2.13 -4.95 5.26
CA LEU A 228 0.67 -4.94 5.35
C LEU A 228 0.16 -3.50 5.46
N ASN A 229 -0.73 -3.11 4.55
CA ASN A 229 -1.39 -1.80 4.59
C ASN A 229 -2.90 -1.96 4.80
N LEU A 230 -3.38 -1.37 5.90
CA LEU A 230 -4.77 -1.36 6.36
C LEU A 230 -5.20 0.07 6.74
N GLY A 231 -4.63 1.08 6.07
CA GLY A 231 -5.03 2.47 6.28
C GLY A 231 -6.47 2.73 5.80
N SER A 232 -7.21 3.61 6.46
CA SER A 232 -8.59 4.00 6.08
C SER A 232 -9.52 2.80 5.86
N CYS A 233 -9.50 1.84 6.78
CA CYS A 233 -10.25 0.58 6.65
C CYS A 233 -11.51 0.51 7.52
N GLU A 234 -11.91 1.64 8.12
CA GLU A 234 -13.01 1.74 9.10
C GLU A 234 -12.84 0.78 10.30
N LEU A 235 -11.58 0.58 10.73
CA LEU A 235 -11.26 -0.31 11.84
C LEU A 235 -11.45 0.39 13.19
N SER A 236 -11.94 -0.38 14.16
CA SER A 236 -12.02 0.05 15.56
C SER A 236 -10.80 -0.43 16.37
N SER A 237 -10.68 0.04 17.61
CA SER A 237 -9.67 -0.47 18.54
C SER A 237 -9.73 -1.98 18.72
N ASP A 238 -10.93 -2.56 18.73
CA ASP A 238 -11.12 -3.96 19.11
C ASP A 238 -10.64 -4.90 17.99
N GLY A 239 -10.96 -4.56 16.73
CA GLY A 239 -10.44 -5.27 15.56
C GLY A 239 -8.93 -5.19 15.46
N VAL A 240 -8.34 -4.01 15.69
CA VAL A 240 -6.89 -3.81 15.61
C VAL A 240 -6.15 -4.47 16.77
N ILE A 241 -6.66 -4.44 18.00
CA ILE A 241 -6.03 -5.14 19.13
C ILE A 241 -5.90 -6.63 18.82
N LEU A 242 -6.98 -7.26 18.33
CA LEU A 242 -6.97 -8.66 17.93
C LEU A 242 -5.95 -8.93 16.81
N LEU A 243 -5.89 -8.04 15.81
CA LEU A 243 -4.93 -8.15 14.71
C LEU A 243 -3.48 -8.07 15.22
N LEU A 244 -3.16 -7.08 16.06
CA LEU A 244 -1.82 -6.88 16.59
C LEU A 244 -1.36 -8.05 17.47
N ASP A 245 -2.26 -8.64 18.25
CA ASP A 245 -1.97 -9.84 19.04
C ASP A 245 -1.53 -11.00 18.13
N VAL A 246 -2.22 -11.21 17.01
CA VAL A 246 -1.88 -12.28 16.06
C VAL A 246 -0.62 -11.96 15.27
N LEU A 247 -0.46 -10.73 14.76
CA LEU A 247 0.73 -10.31 14.02
C LEU A 247 2.00 -10.37 14.88
N SER A 248 1.89 -10.15 16.19
CA SER A 248 3.01 -10.28 17.13
C SER A 248 3.52 -11.72 17.28
N THR A 249 2.73 -12.72 16.87
CA THR A 249 3.12 -14.14 16.94
C THR A 249 3.74 -14.68 15.65
N LEU A 250 3.87 -13.86 14.60
CA LEU A 250 4.44 -14.31 13.34
C LEU A 250 5.89 -14.79 13.52
N ALA A 251 6.20 -15.99 13.02
CA ALA A 251 7.57 -16.53 13.02
C ALA A 251 8.56 -15.60 12.29
N ARG A 252 8.07 -14.90 11.25
CA ARG A 252 8.76 -13.80 10.57
C ARG A 252 7.95 -12.52 10.81
N PRO A 253 8.42 -11.62 11.69
CA PRO A 253 7.71 -10.37 11.95
C PRO A 253 7.62 -9.51 10.68
N LEU A 254 6.55 -8.72 10.57
CA LEU A 254 6.42 -7.71 9.52
C LEU A 254 7.58 -6.72 9.57
N ASN A 255 7.98 -6.24 8.40
CA ASN A 255 8.87 -5.12 8.22
C ASN A 255 8.10 -3.79 8.27
N SER A 256 6.90 -3.76 7.68
CA SER A 256 6.04 -2.57 7.58
C SER A 256 4.59 -2.88 7.92
N LEU A 257 3.97 -1.99 8.70
CA LEU A 257 2.53 -1.99 8.97
C LEU A 257 1.99 -0.56 8.85
N SER A 258 0.85 -0.41 8.20
CA SER A 258 0.09 0.84 8.17
C SER A 258 -1.33 0.59 8.69
N LEU A 259 -1.72 1.38 9.70
CA LEU A 259 -3.05 1.44 10.30
C LEU A 259 -3.61 2.86 10.23
N ALA A 260 -3.05 3.70 9.36
CA ALA A 260 -3.36 5.11 9.27
C ALA A 260 -4.87 5.37 9.09
N ASP A 261 -5.37 6.50 9.59
CA ASP A 261 -6.72 6.98 9.36
C ASP A 261 -7.83 5.96 9.73
N ASN A 262 -7.56 5.12 10.75
CA ASN A 262 -8.57 4.34 11.45
C ASN A 262 -8.80 4.96 12.83
N GLY A 263 -10.04 5.25 13.23
CA GLY A 263 -10.37 5.90 14.50
C GLY A 263 -10.16 5.00 15.74
N LEU A 264 -8.92 4.56 16.01
CA LEU A 264 -8.60 3.55 17.02
C LEU A 264 -8.66 4.07 18.46
N GLY A 265 -8.42 5.36 18.67
CA GLY A 265 -8.46 5.95 20.00
C GLY A 265 -7.29 5.54 20.91
N SER A 266 -7.36 5.92 22.18
CA SER A 266 -6.31 5.64 23.19
C SER A 266 -6.29 4.19 23.71
N GLN A 267 -7.27 3.37 23.32
CA GLN A 267 -7.46 1.99 23.76
C GLN A 267 -6.40 1.07 23.13
N VAL A 268 -6.03 1.31 21.88
CA VAL A 268 -5.06 0.49 21.13
C VAL A 268 -3.61 0.66 21.61
N ALA A 269 -3.33 1.68 22.43
CA ALA A 269 -1.98 2.04 22.86
C ALA A 269 -1.19 0.89 23.50
N GLU A 270 -1.83 0.07 24.34
CA GLU A 270 -1.13 -1.04 24.99
C GLU A 270 -0.73 -2.13 23.98
N ALA A 271 -1.63 -2.48 23.06
CA ALA A 271 -1.37 -3.44 22.00
C ALA A 271 -0.27 -2.94 21.05
N LEU A 272 -0.28 -1.66 20.68
CA LEU A 272 0.78 -1.04 19.88
C LEU A 272 2.14 -1.11 20.58
N GLY A 273 2.21 -0.80 21.86
CA GLY A 273 3.49 -0.85 22.58
C GLY A 273 4.05 -2.27 22.71
N LYS A 274 3.20 -3.30 22.80
CA LYS A 274 3.61 -4.71 22.67
C LYS A 274 4.13 -5.00 21.26
N PHE A 275 3.41 -4.56 20.23
CA PHE A 275 3.77 -4.79 18.84
C PHE A 275 5.09 -4.14 18.43
N TRP A 276 5.43 -2.96 18.95
CA TRP A 276 6.72 -2.31 18.64
C TRP A 276 7.95 -3.06 19.18
N GLY A 277 7.76 -3.92 20.18
CA GLY A 277 8.80 -4.82 20.68
C GLY A 277 9.16 -5.93 19.69
N THR A 278 8.39 -6.12 18.62
CA THR A 278 8.73 -7.03 17.51
C THR A 278 9.86 -6.46 16.64
N SER A 279 10.17 -7.13 15.52
CA SER A 279 11.19 -6.65 14.57
C SER A 279 10.67 -5.61 13.55
N ILE A 280 9.50 -5.01 13.80
CA ILE A 280 8.90 -3.98 12.95
C ILE A 280 9.86 -2.80 12.73
N GLN A 281 10.00 -2.37 11.47
CA GLN A 281 10.92 -1.29 11.08
C GLN A 281 10.18 -0.04 10.62
N VAL A 282 9.02 -0.20 9.98
CA VAL A 282 8.21 0.91 9.48
C VAL A 282 6.82 0.78 10.06
N LEU A 283 6.35 1.84 10.71
CA LEU A 283 5.00 1.88 11.22
C LEU A 283 4.32 3.21 10.89
N ASN A 284 3.13 3.11 10.29
CA ASN A 284 2.29 4.25 10.01
C ASN A 284 1.02 4.20 10.88
N LEU A 285 0.93 5.15 11.81
CA LEU A 285 -0.17 5.38 12.74
C LEU A 285 -0.72 6.80 12.57
N GLU A 286 -0.62 7.38 11.38
CA GLU A 286 -1.23 8.68 11.09
C GLU A 286 -2.72 8.67 11.42
N GLY A 287 -3.23 9.74 12.05
CA GLY A 287 -4.67 9.93 12.17
C GLY A 287 -5.42 8.92 13.05
N ILE A 288 -4.76 8.06 13.84
CA ILE A 288 -5.47 6.99 14.56
C ILE A 288 -6.17 7.42 15.87
N GLY A 289 -6.16 8.72 16.17
CA GLY A 289 -6.85 9.27 17.33
C GLY A 289 -6.26 8.90 18.70
N LEU A 290 -4.94 8.65 18.83
CA LEU A 290 -4.33 8.28 20.12
C LEU A 290 -4.65 9.28 21.25
N GLY A 291 -4.63 10.58 20.95
CA GLY A 291 -4.79 11.66 21.91
C GLY A 291 -3.74 11.66 23.04
N PRO A 292 -3.83 12.59 24.00
CA PRO A 292 -2.86 12.69 25.09
C PRO A 292 -2.77 11.41 25.94
N SER A 293 -3.91 10.76 26.18
CA SER A 293 -3.99 9.50 26.95
C SER A 293 -3.28 8.34 26.25
N GLY A 294 -3.41 8.21 24.93
CA GLY A 294 -2.74 7.16 24.16
C GLY A 294 -1.23 7.34 24.19
N PHE A 295 -0.72 8.54 23.92
CA PHE A 295 0.72 8.81 24.00
C PHE A 295 1.29 8.66 25.41
N ARG A 296 0.52 8.99 26.45
CA ARG A 296 0.92 8.72 27.85
C ARG A 296 1.12 7.22 28.08
N LYS A 297 0.15 6.39 27.69
CA LYS A 297 0.27 4.92 27.80
C LYS A 297 1.48 4.41 27.01
N LEU A 298 1.65 4.85 25.75
CA LEU A 298 2.79 4.46 24.91
C LEU A 298 4.13 4.87 25.50
N ARG A 299 4.20 6.05 26.13
CA ARG A 299 5.39 6.51 26.84
C ARG A 299 5.68 5.63 28.05
N ASP A 300 4.68 5.18 28.78
CA ASP A 300 4.89 4.42 30.02
C ASP A 300 5.29 2.95 29.74
N ILE A 301 5.09 2.47 28.51
CA ILE A 301 5.56 1.15 28.06
C ILE A 301 7.10 1.09 28.03
N ARG A 302 7.64 -0.09 28.35
CA ARG A 302 9.08 -0.36 28.34
C ARG A 302 9.58 -0.49 26.90
N MET A 303 10.47 0.42 26.49
CA MET A 303 11.04 0.47 25.14
C MET A 303 12.42 -0.16 25.14
N GLU A 304 12.51 -1.42 24.73
CA GLU A 304 13.78 -2.15 24.65
C GLU A 304 13.94 -2.82 23.30
N ASN A 305 15.16 -2.83 22.77
CA ASN A 305 15.54 -3.53 21.56
C ASN A 305 14.77 -3.14 20.29
N LEU A 306 14.17 -1.94 20.27
CA LEU A 306 13.38 -1.43 19.15
C LEU A 306 14.19 -1.50 17.83
N LYS A 307 13.57 -2.10 16.81
CA LYS A 307 14.12 -2.16 15.44
C LYS A 307 13.55 -1.07 14.51
N LEU A 308 12.69 -0.21 15.05
CA LEU A 308 12.01 0.85 14.33
C LEU A 308 13.01 1.79 13.64
N VAL A 309 12.79 1.99 12.35
CA VAL A 309 13.56 2.86 11.45
C VAL A 309 12.73 4.09 11.07
N LYS A 310 11.43 3.89 10.78
CA LYS A 310 10.51 4.97 10.42
C LYS A 310 9.21 4.87 11.20
N LEU A 311 8.74 5.99 11.72
CA LEU A 311 7.47 6.10 12.42
C LEU A 311 6.67 7.29 11.91
N ASN A 312 5.41 7.09 11.56
CA ASN A 312 4.45 8.17 11.38
C ASN A 312 3.41 8.10 12.50
N ILE A 313 3.32 9.17 13.29
CA ILE A 313 2.35 9.40 14.37
C ILE A 313 1.66 10.75 14.17
N SER A 314 1.68 11.29 12.95
CA SER A 314 1.07 12.58 12.66
C SER A 314 -0.45 12.56 12.85
N LYS A 315 -1.07 13.74 13.01
CA LYS A 315 -2.53 13.90 13.15
C LYS A 315 -3.17 13.14 14.33
N ASN A 316 -2.42 12.86 15.40
CA ASN A 316 -2.94 12.12 16.57
C ASN A 316 -3.36 13.02 17.75
N ARG A 317 -3.24 14.35 17.60
CA ARG A 317 -3.73 15.36 18.58
C ARG A 317 -3.26 15.10 20.02
N GLY A 318 -2.02 14.62 20.23
CA GLY A 318 -1.54 14.19 21.54
C GLY A 318 -1.00 15.27 22.48
N GLY A 319 -0.85 16.51 21.99
CA GLY A 319 -0.32 17.62 22.76
C GLY A 319 1.10 17.37 23.26
N ILE A 320 1.41 17.89 24.46
CA ILE A 320 2.74 17.72 25.08
C ILE A 320 3.10 16.25 25.36
N GLU A 321 2.12 15.35 25.48
CA GLU A 321 2.40 13.93 25.71
C GLU A 321 3.02 13.27 24.46
N THR A 322 2.72 13.75 23.25
CA THR A 322 3.42 13.34 22.03
C THR A 322 4.91 13.68 22.11
N ALA A 323 5.27 14.88 22.56
CA ALA A 323 6.65 15.32 22.68
C ALA A 323 7.43 14.49 23.72
N LYS A 324 6.80 14.19 24.86
CA LYS A 324 7.38 13.31 25.90
C LYS A 324 7.58 11.88 25.39
N PHE A 325 6.59 11.35 24.67
CA PHE A 325 6.67 10.06 24.02
C PHE A 325 7.82 10.02 23.01
N LEU A 326 7.88 10.99 22.10
CA LEU A 326 8.90 11.11 21.07
C LEU A 326 10.31 11.21 21.68
N SER A 327 10.46 12.02 22.73
CA SER A 327 11.73 12.16 23.46
C SER A 327 12.21 10.82 24.02
N LYS A 328 11.29 10.04 24.63
CA LYS A 328 11.62 8.69 25.12
C LYS A 328 11.97 7.74 23.99
N LEU A 329 11.21 7.76 22.89
CA LEU A 329 11.43 6.91 21.72
C LEU A 329 12.82 7.15 21.11
N ILE A 330 13.20 8.41 20.88
CA ILE A 330 14.50 8.79 20.31
C ILE A 330 15.67 8.23 21.13
N LEU A 331 15.54 8.20 22.46
CA LEU A 331 16.57 7.66 23.35
C LEU A 331 16.68 6.12 23.31
N HIS A 332 15.60 5.41 22.96
CA HIS A 332 15.52 3.94 23.04
C HIS A 332 15.44 3.25 21.67
N ALA A 333 15.37 4.00 20.57
CA ALA A 333 15.31 3.48 19.21
C ALA A 333 16.60 3.82 18.43
N PRO A 334 17.69 3.04 18.59
CA PRO A 334 19.01 3.36 18.03
C PRO A 334 19.06 3.33 16.49
N LYS A 335 18.10 2.64 15.86
CA LYS A 335 17.97 2.54 14.40
C LYS A 335 17.01 3.57 13.80
N LEU A 336 16.39 4.41 14.63
CA LEU A 336 15.40 5.37 14.17
C LEU A 336 16.06 6.41 13.26
N VAL A 337 15.52 6.54 12.05
CA VAL A 337 16.01 7.47 11.02
C VAL A 337 15.03 8.61 10.81
N ALA A 338 13.73 8.30 10.73
CA ALA A 338 12.71 9.30 10.43
C ALA A 338 11.48 9.17 11.33
N VAL A 339 11.01 10.29 11.87
CA VAL A 339 9.71 10.39 12.55
C VAL A 339 8.88 11.49 11.91
N ASN A 340 7.64 11.17 11.55
CA ASN A 340 6.62 12.16 11.26
C ASN A 340 5.71 12.33 12.49
N ALA A 341 5.80 13.48 13.15
CA ALA A 341 4.97 13.88 14.29
C ALA A 341 4.21 15.19 14.01
N ALA A 342 3.97 15.50 12.73
CA ALA A 342 3.21 16.66 12.31
C ALA A 342 1.78 16.65 12.86
N TYR A 343 1.17 17.83 13.02
CA TYR A 343 -0.24 17.99 13.40
C TYR A 343 -0.65 17.22 14.68
N ASN A 344 0.16 17.29 15.74
CA ASN A 344 -0.12 16.66 17.04
C ASN A 344 -0.55 17.64 18.12
N LEU A 345 -0.75 18.92 17.78
CA LEU A 345 -1.09 19.99 18.74
C LEU A 345 -0.03 20.15 19.84
N MET A 346 1.24 19.86 19.53
CA MET A 346 2.34 20.06 20.48
C MET A 346 2.51 21.57 20.78
N PRO A 347 2.54 22.00 22.05
CA PRO A 347 2.79 23.39 22.42
C PRO A 347 4.29 23.74 22.39
N ALA A 348 4.65 25.01 22.56
CA ALA A 348 6.01 25.52 22.41
C ALA A 348 7.04 24.82 23.32
N GLU A 349 6.63 24.39 24.53
CA GLU A 349 7.47 23.68 25.49
C GLU A 349 7.91 22.28 25.00
N SER A 350 7.30 21.79 23.93
CA SER A 350 7.64 20.50 23.31
C SER A 350 9.01 20.51 22.64
N LEU A 351 9.40 21.64 22.04
CA LEU A 351 10.61 21.72 21.23
C LEU A 351 11.89 21.52 22.05
N PRO A 352 12.06 22.15 23.24
CA PRO A 352 13.20 21.89 24.11
C PRO A 352 13.33 20.42 24.54
N LEU A 353 12.21 19.73 24.79
CA LEU A 353 12.21 18.31 25.17
C LEU A 353 12.79 17.43 24.06
N ILE A 354 12.30 17.62 22.84
CA ILE A 354 12.73 16.85 21.67
C ILE A 354 14.21 17.11 21.36
N CYS A 355 14.64 18.36 21.39
CA CYS A 355 16.03 18.72 21.15
C CYS A 355 16.98 18.16 22.23
N SER A 356 16.57 18.17 23.50
CA SER A 356 17.35 17.56 24.58
C SER A 356 17.52 16.05 24.36
N ALA A 357 16.47 15.36 23.93
CA ALA A 357 16.53 13.95 23.57
C ALA A 357 17.45 13.70 22.36
N LEU A 358 17.36 14.52 21.30
CA LEU A 358 18.23 14.42 20.13
C LEU A 358 19.71 14.64 20.49
N LYS A 359 20.02 15.61 21.36
CA LYS A 359 21.38 15.90 21.82
C LYS A 359 21.98 14.76 22.63
N THR A 360 21.13 14.06 23.40
CA THR A 360 21.54 12.93 24.24
C THR A 360 21.62 11.63 23.44
N ALA A 361 20.78 11.46 22.44
CA ALA A 361 20.72 10.26 21.63
C ALA A 361 21.98 10.12 20.77
N LYS A 362 22.63 8.96 20.86
CA LYS A 362 23.71 8.55 19.94
C LYS A 362 23.15 7.93 18.64
N GLY A 363 21.95 8.35 18.26
CA GLY A 363 21.12 7.69 17.25
C GLY A 363 21.37 8.16 15.81
N HIS A 364 20.67 7.53 14.87
CA HIS A 364 20.76 7.81 13.44
C HIS A 364 19.62 8.70 12.94
N VAL A 365 19.02 9.52 13.81
CA VAL A 365 17.85 10.33 13.44
C VAL A 365 18.29 11.40 12.44
N GLN A 366 17.72 11.33 11.24
CA GLN A 366 17.99 12.24 10.13
C GLN A 366 16.83 13.20 9.88
N GLN A 367 15.62 12.83 10.29
CA GLN A 367 14.42 13.62 10.05
C GLN A 367 13.40 13.48 11.19
N VAL A 368 12.93 14.60 11.71
CA VAL A 368 11.79 14.70 12.61
C VAL A 368 10.87 15.79 12.10
N ASP A 369 9.73 15.40 11.54
CA ASP A 369 8.73 16.34 11.05
C ASP A 369 7.78 16.77 12.16
N LEU A 370 7.79 18.07 12.45
CA LEU A 370 6.98 18.73 13.47
C LEU A 370 6.04 19.79 12.86
N ARG A 371 5.84 19.80 11.53
CA ARG A 371 4.94 20.76 10.87
C ARG A 371 3.53 20.73 11.44
N GLY A 372 2.84 21.86 11.42
CA GLY A 372 1.46 21.96 11.90
C GLY A 372 1.28 21.78 13.42
N ASN A 373 2.37 21.81 14.20
CA ASN A 373 2.29 21.92 15.66
C ASN A 373 2.42 23.39 16.09
N ILE A 374 1.92 23.70 17.28
CA ILE A 374 2.03 25.02 17.93
C ILE A 374 3.40 25.11 18.62
N CYS A 375 4.45 24.71 17.89
CA CYS A 375 5.82 24.92 18.30
C CYS A 375 6.19 26.32 17.85
N GLU A 376 5.83 27.36 18.63
CA GLU A 376 6.23 28.72 18.31
C GLU A 376 7.75 28.77 18.14
N TYR A 377 8.18 29.01 16.91
CA TYR A 377 9.57 29.28 16.61
C TYR A 377 9.91 30.63 17.24
N GLN A 378 10.76 30.60 18.27
CA GLN A 378 11.37 31.79 18.83
C GLN A 378 12.76 31.97 18.23
N PRO A 379 13.21 33.20 17.91
CA PRO A 379 14.56 33.46 17.39
C PRO A 379 15.68 32.92 18.30
N SER A 380 15.40 32.79 19.60
CA SER A 380 16.31 32.14 20.57
C SER A 380 16.57 30.66 20.29
N HIS A 381 15.73 30.00 19.50
CA HIS A 381 15.89 28.61 19.09
C HIS A 381 16.83 28.44 17.88
N ASP A 382 17.21 29.50 17.17
CA ASP A 382 18.05 29.39 15.96
C ASP A 382 19.39 28.71 16.22
N THR A 383 20.08 29.16 17.27
CA THR A 383 21.37 28.58 17.66
C THR A 383 21.22 27.11 18.05
N MET A 384 20.10 26.76 18.70
CA MET A 384 19.80 25.40 19.14
C MET A 384 19.42 24.48 17.97
N LEU A 385 18.66 24.99 17.00
CA LEU A 385 18.22 24.23 15.83
C LEU A 385 19.35 24.03 14.81
N ALA A 386 20.27 25.00 14.71
CA ALA A 386 21.44 24.93 13.84
C ALA A 386 22.37 23.75 14.19
N GLU A 387 22.38 23.29 15.45
CA GLU A 387 23.15 22.12 15.89
C GLU A 387 22.64 20.80 15.27
N PHE A 388 21.36 20.72 14.88
CA PHE A 388 20.73 19.48 14.43
C PHE A 388 20.68 19.39 12.90
N GLN A 389 21.81 19.01 12.30
CA GLN A 389 21.93 18.82 10.85
C GLN A 389 22.45 17.43 10.47
N HIS A 390 21.96 16.92 9.35
CA HIS A 390 22.47 15.71 8.71
C HIS A 390 22.74 16.01 7.22
N ASN A 391 23.98 15.82 6.77
CA ASN A 391 24.43 16.16 5.40
C ASN A 391 24.04 17.58 4.96
N GLY A 392 24.15 18.56 5.86
CA GLY A 392 23.81 19.97 5.60
C GLY A 392 22.31 20.27 5.52
N LYS A 393 21.43 19.30 5.83
CA LYS A 393 19.98 19.49 5.93
C LYS A 393 19.54 19.49 7.41
N PRO A 394 18.55 20.31 7.80
CA PRO A 394 18.05 20.30 9.17
C PRO A 394 17.35 18.97 9.47
N ILE A 395 17.63 18.41 10.65
CA ILE A 395 16.96 17.20 11.14
C ILE A 395 15.51 17.53 11.51
N LEU A 396 15.27 18.67 12.15
CA LEU A 396 13.95 19.12 12.57
C LEU A 396 13.27 19.90 11.43
N ILE A 397 12.10 19.44 10.98
CA ILE A 397 11.25 20.17 10.03
C ILE A 397 10.16 20.86 10.84
N LEU A 398 10.22 22.18 10.91
CA LEU A 398 9.32 23.01 11.71
C LEU A 398 8.19 23.64 10.86
N PRO A 399 7.11 24.14 11.49
CA PRO A 399 6.11 24.94 10.79
C PRO A 399 6.77 26.12 10.06
N SER A 400 6.36 26.41 8.82
CA SER A 400 6.74 27.67 8.19
C SER A 400 6.12 28.81 8.99
N SER A 401 6.88 29.89 9.22
CA SER A 401 6.49 31.06 10.02
C SER A 401 5.28 31.86 9.47
N VAL A 402 4.56 31.33 8.48
CA VAL A 402 3.54 32.04 7.69
C VAL A 402 2.13 31.46 7.89
N ALA A 403 1.94 30.36 8.61
CA ALA A 403 0.59 29.78 8.81
C ALA A 403 0.09 29.94 10.26
N LEU A 404 -0.03 31.18 10.73
CA LEU A 404 -1.02 31.50 11.76
C LEU A 404 -2.38 31.64 11.05
N ASN A 405 -3.35 30.83 11.45
CA ASN A 405 -4.77 30.89 11.07
C ASN A 405 -5.19 30.21 9.76
N ILE A 406 -5.04 28.89 9.67
CA ILE A 406 -6.09 28.10 9.01
C ILE A 406 -6.66 27.20 10.11
N PRO A 407 -7.91 27.41 10.57
CA PRO A 407 -8.55 26.45 11.45
C PRO A 407 -8.60 25.14 10.67
N TYR A 408 -7.94 24.13 11.23
CA TYR A 408 -8.08 22.76 10.75
C TYR A 408 -9.57 22.42 10.88
N ASP A 409 -10.19 22.02 9.77
CA ASP A 409 -11.63 21.78 9.72
C ASP A 409 -12.00 20.74 10.77
N ASP A 410 -12.96 21.12 11.61
CA ASP A 410 -13.35 20.44 12.85
C ASP A 410 -14.51 19.48 12.60
N ASP A 411 -14.64 18.94 11.39
CA ASP A 411 -15.69 17.97 11.10
C ASP A 411 -15.19 16.52 11.32
N PRO A 412 -15.93 15.75 12.14
CA PRO A 412 -15.54 14.41 12.61
C PRO A 412 -15.59 13.31 11.55
#